data_AF-A0A9D6WU58-F1
#
_entry.id   AF-A0A9D6WU58-F1
#
_cell.length_a   1.000
_cell.length_b   1.000
_cell.length_c   1.000
_cell.angle_alpha   90.00
_cell.angle_beta   90.00
_cell.angle_gamma   90.00
#
_symmetry.space_group_name_H-M   'P 1'
#
loop_
_entity.id
_entity.type
_entity.pdbx_description
1 polymer ?
#
loop_
_entity_poly.entity_id
_entity_poly.type
_entity_poly.pdbx_seq_one_letter_code
_entity_poly.pdbx_strand_id
1 'polypeptide(L)'
;MSKSHEVCAYCGSADTLTIDHVVPISRWREYRVARRVLDNKSNRVLACLKCNAEKGALTPREWFAKHPEYKTRFMGEAKYLSNAVRQLLER
;
A
#
# COMPACT_ATOMS: atom_id res chain seq x y z
N MET A 1 -9.08 -2.86 -23.61
CA MET A 1 -8.50 -2.88 -22.24
C MET A 1 -7.05 -2.44 -22.34
N SER A 2 -6.67 -1.28 -21.79
CA SER A 2 -5.24 -1.00 -21.64
C SER A 2 -4.69 -1.97 -20.59
N LYS A 3 -3.59 -2.66 -20.93
CA LYS A 3 -2.81 -3.38 -19.92
C LYS A 3 -2.36 -2.32 -18.91
N SER A 4 -2.85 -2.37 -17.68
CA SER A 4 -2.21 -1.67 -16.59
C SER A 4 -0.76 -2.13 -16.60
N HIS A 5 0.19 -1.23 -16.86
CA HIS A 5 1.59 -1.57 -16.71
C HIS A 5 1.77 -1.92 -15.23
N GLU A 6 2.06 -3.19 -14.94
CA GLU A 6 2.30 -3.63 -13.57
C GLU A 6 3.57 -2.94 -13.08
N VAL A 7 3.38 -1.98 -12.18
CA VAL A 7 4.46 -1.19 -11.58
C VAL A 7 4.26 -1.13 -10.07
N CYS A 8 5.34 -0.86 -9.35
CA CYS A 8 5.32 -0.60 -7.93
C CYS A 8 4.41 0.60 -7.63
N ALA A 9 3.40 0.40 -6.78
CA ALA A 9 2.47 1.45 -6.36
C ALA A 9 3.17 2.59 -5.59
N TYR A 10 4.37 2.35 -5.06
CA TYR A 10 5.16 3.37 -4.35
C TYR A 10 6.04 4.17 -5.31
N CYS A 11 7.07 3.54 -5.89
CA CYS A 11 8.10 4.24 -6.67
C CYS A 11 7.89 4.17 -8.19
N GLY A 12 6.99 3.32 -8.70
CA GLY A 12 6.75 3.15 -10.13
C GLY A 12 7.74 2.24 -10.86
N SER A 13 8.70 1.60 -10.17
CA SER A 13 9.57 0.58 -10.77
C SER A 13 8.75 -0.61 -11.30
N ALA A 14 9.15 -1.13 -12.46
CA ALA A 14 8.62 -2.35 -13.06
C ALA A 14 9.55 -3.57 -12.83
N ASP A 15 10.51 -3.45 -11.90
CA ASP A 15 11.39 -4.56 -11.49
C ASP A 15 10.56 -5.65 -10.79
N THR A 16 11.22 -6.65 -10.18
CA THR A 16 10.54 -7.74 -9.47
C THR A 16 9.47 -7.23 -8.50
N LEU A 17 8.22 -7.45 -8.89
CA LEU A 17 7.05 -7.03 -8.13
C LEU A 17 6.61 -8.13 -7.16
N THR A 18 6.16 -7.68 -6.01
CA THR A 18 5.60 -8.48 -4.93
C THR A 18 4.29 -7.85 -4.48
N ILE A 19 3.60 -8.50 -3.53
CA ILE A 19 2.38 -7.99 -2.94
C ILE A 19 2.72 -7.41 -1.56
N ASP A 20 2.44 -6.13 -1.35
CA ASP A 20 2.48 -5.50 -0.02
C ASP A 20 1.09 -5.42 0.59
N HIS A 21 1.02 -5.57 1.91
CA HIS A 21 -0.17 -5.22 2.69
C HIS A 21 -0.03 -3.79 3.21
N VAL A 22 -0.83 -2.89 2.66
CA VAL A 22 -0.76 -1.45 2.93
C VAL A 22 -0.86 -1.19 4.44
N VAL A 23 -1.90 -1.74 5.08
CA VAL A 23 -1.96 -1.89 6.52
C VAL A 23 -1.26 -3.20 6.92
N PRO A 24 -0.16 -3.16 7.69
CA PRO A 24 0.56 -4.36 8.08
C PRO A 24 -0.30 -5.25 8.97
N ILE A 25 -0.37 -6.55 8.62
CA ILE A 25 -1.20 -7.55 9.31
C ILE A 25 -0.82 -7.67 10.80
N SER A 26 0.45 -7.45 11.16
CA SER A 26 0.93 -7.52 12.55
C SER A 26 0.43 -6.38 13.44
N ARG A 27 0.10 -5.21 12.88
CA ARG A 27 -0.28 -4.00 13.62
C ARG A 27 -1.74 -3.61 13.46
N TRP A 28 -2.55 -4.49 12.88
CA TRP A 28 -3.91 -4.14 12.46
C TRP A 28 -4.84 -3.61 13.55
N ARG A 29 -4.60 -4.01 14.81
CA ARG A 29 -5.40 -3.57 15.97
C ARG A 29 -5.30 -2.06 16.20
N GLU A 30 -4.22 -1.42 15.76
CA GLU A 30 -4.02 0.03 15.84
C GLU A 30 -4.99 0.79 14.91
N TYR A 31 -5.49 0.15 13.85
CA TYR A 31 -6.17 0.82 12.74
C TYR A 31 -7.69 0.79 12.80
N ARG A 32 -8.29 0.11 13.78
CA ARG A 32 -9.75 -0.11 13.86
C ARG A 32 -10.36 -0.59 12.52
N VAL A 33 -9.58 -1.32 11.73
CA VAL A 33 -10.02 -1.91 10.46
C VAL A 33 -10.48 -3.34 10.72
N ALA A 34 -11.66 -3.70 10.19
CA ALA A 34 -12.19 -5.06 10.34
C ALA A 34 -11.24 -6.10 9.74
N ARG A 35 -11.05 -7.24 10.43
CA ARG A 35 -10.09 -8.28 10.01
C ARG A 35 -10.25 -8.70 8.54
N ARG A 36 -11.50 -8.85 8.09
CA ARG A 36 -11.86 -9.18 6.69
C ARG A 36 -11.29 -8.22 5.62
N VAL A 37 -11.03 -6.96 5.99
CA VAL A 37 -10.47 -5.96 5.07
C VAL A 37 -8.98 -6.20 4.87
N LEU A 38 -8.28 -6.71 5.90
CA LEU A 38 -6.84 -6.93 5.87
C LEU A 38 -6.46 -8.14 5.02
N ASP A 39 -7.31 -9.17 5.03
CA ASP A 39 -7.08 -10.44 4.33
C ASP A 39 -7.51 -10.39 2.84
N ASN A 40 -8.13 -9.28 2.40
CA ASN A 40 -8.64 -9.12 1.02
C ASN A 40 -7.70 -8.24 0.17
N LYS A 41 -7.85 -8.32 -1.16
CA LYS A 41 -7.24 -7.45 -2.18
C LYS A 41 -7.40 -5.96 -1.87
N SER A 42 -8.39 -5.59 -1.07
CA SER A 42 -8.66 -4.21 -0.66
C SER A 42 -7.69 -3.62 0.37
N ASN A 43 -6.67 -4.40 0.78
CA ASN A 43 -5.50 -3.96 1.55
C ASN A 43 -4.16 -4.28 0.84
N ARG A 44 -4.19 -4.69 -0.43
CA ARG A 44 -3.00 -5.17 -1.16
C ARG A 44 -2.66 -4.28 -2.34
N VAL A 45 -1.37 -4.06 -2.56
CA VAL A 45 -0.84 -3.34 -3.74
C VAL A 45 0.37 -4.07 -4.31
N LEU A 46 0.70 -3.79 -5.57
CA LEU A 46 1.98 -4.20 -6.15
C LEU A 46 3.09 -3.31 -5.58
N ALA A 47 4.19 -3.93 -5.16
CA ALA A 47 5.36 -3.23 -4.65
C ALA A 47 6.63 -3.94 -5.11
N CYS A 48 7.65 -3.18 -5.55
CA CYS A 48 8.95 -3.78 -5.83
C CYS A 48 9.59 -4.31 -4.53
N LEU A 49 10.54 -5.24 -4.66
CA LEU A 49 11.24 -5.83 -3.50
C LEU A 49 11.83 -4.78 -2.55
N LYS A 50 12.46 -3.72 -3.10
CA LYS A 50 13.06 -2.65 -2.31
C LYS A 50 12.03 -1.93 -1.44
N CYS A 51 10.97 -1.38 -2.03
CA CYS A 51 9.95 -0.66 -1.29
C CYS A 51 9.20 -1.56 -0.30
N ASN A 52 8.91 -2.80 -0.67
CA ASN A 52 8.23 -3.74 0.22
C ASN A 52 9.09 -4.06 1.45
N ALA A 53 10.38 -4.35 1.24
CA ALA A 53 11.32 -4.62 2.33
C ALA A 53 11.54 -3.39 3.23
N GLU A 54 11.72 -2.21 2.63
CA GLU A 54 11.93 -0.95 3.35
C GLU A 54 10.69 -0.54 4.16
N LYS A 55 9.49 -0.74 3.59
CA LYS A 55 8.23 -0.50 4.30
C LYS A 55 8.09 -1.44 5.49
N GLY A 56 8.29 -2.74 5.31
CA GLY A 56 8.18 -3.73 6.38
C GLY A 56 6.85 -3.61 7.15
N ALA A 57 6.95 -3.38 8.46
CA ALA A 57 5.79 -3.18 9.35
C ALA A 57 5.42 -1.70 9.56
N LEU A 58 5.98 -0.78 8.76
CA LEU A 58 5.55 0.61 8.77
C LEU A 58 4.12 0.71 8.27
N THR A 59 3.43 1.61 8.90
CA THR A 59 2.04 1.90 8.63
C THR A 59 1.98 2.86 7.46
N PRO A 60 0.83 2.99 6.78
CA PRO A 60 0.76 3.88 5.64
C PRO A 60 1.17 5.32 5.98
N ARG A 61 0.75 5.81 7.15
CA ARG A 61 1.13 7.15 7.63
C ARG A 61 2.63 7.28 7.89
N GLU A 62 3.24 6.32 8.59
CA GLU A 62 4.68 6.32 8.86
C GLU A 62 5.49 6.21 7.56
N TRP A 63 5.04 5.41 6.61
CA TRP A 63 5.67 5.26 5.30
C TRP A 63 5.67 6.57 4.51
N PHE A 64 4.51 7.22 4.37
CA PHE A 64 4.41 8.47 3.62
C PHE A 64 4.97 9.68 4.36
N ALA A 65 5.17 9.60 5.68
CA ALA A 65 5.97 10.58 6.41
C ALA A 65 7.46 10.49 6.05
N LYS A 66 7.97 9.29 5.75
CA LYS A 66 9.36 9.07 5.28
C LYS A 66 9.53 9.30 3.78
N HIS A 67 8.52 8.97 2.99
CA HIS A 67 8.53 9.04 1.52
C HIS A 67 7.33 9.82 0.98
N PRO A 68 7.19 11.12 1.30
CA PRO A 68 6.07 11.93 0.85
C PRO A 68 5.96 11.99 -0.69
N GLU A 69 7.09 11.87 -1.40
CA GLU A 69 7.18 11.87 -2.86
C GLU A 69 6.42 10.70 -3.51
N TYR A 70 6.19 9.59 -2.79
CA TYR A 70 5.46 8.43 -3.32
C TYR A 70 3.94 8.57 -3.16
N LYS A 71 3.44 9.52 -2.36
CA LYS A 71 2.01 9.60 -1.99
C LYS A 71 1.10 9.81 -3.21
N THR A 72 1.44 10.76 -4.09
CA THR A 72 0.62 11.08 -5.26
C THR A 72 0.49 9.89 -6.20
N ARG A 73 1.60 9.20 -6.50
CA ARG A 73 1.59 7.98 -7.31
C ARG A 73 0.75 6.90 -6.65
N PHE A 74 0.98 6.65 -5.38
CA PHE A 74 0.29 5.61 -4.65
C PHE A 74 -1.23 5.78 -4.72
N MET A 75 -1.74 7.01 -4.55
CA MET A 75 -3.17 7.27 -4.67
C MET A 75 -3.73 7.00 -6.07
N GLY A 76 -2.92 7.15 -7.12
CA GLY A 76 -3.29 6.83 -8.50
C GLY A 76 -3.28 5.32 -8.81
N GLU A 77 -2.32 4.58 -8.24
CA GLU A 77 -2.14 3.14 -8.48
C GLU A 77 -3.00 2.26 -7.57
N ALA A 78 -3.25 2.68 -6.33
CA ALA A 78 -3.94 1.88 -5.31
C ALA A 78 -5.48 1.91 -5.46
N LYS A 79 -5.97 1.65 -6.68
CA LYS A 79 -7.37 1.82 -7.10
C LYS A 79 -8.36 1.00 -6.27
N TYR A 80 -7.96 -0.20 -5.84
CA TYR A 80 -8.83 -1.17 -5.19
C TYR A 80 -8.81 -1.13 -3.66
N LEU A 81 -8.09 -0.17 -3.05
CA LEU A 81 -8.10 -0.02 -1.59
C LEU A 81 -9.48 0.35 -1.07
N SER A 82 -9.87 -0.30 0.02
CA SER A 82 -11.12 0.03 0.72
C SER A 82 -11.10 1.45 1.27
N ASN A 83 -12.28 2.06 1.42
CA ASN A 83 -12.42 3.38 2.04
C ASN A 83 -11.80 3.43 3.45
N ALA A 84 -11.89 2.34 4.21
CA ALA A 84 -11.27 2.24 5.53
C ALA A 84 -9.75 2.38 5.46
N VAL A 85 -9.10 1.71 4.50
CA VAL A 85 -7.64 1.84 4.30
C VAL A 85 -7.28 3.23 3.75
N ARG A 86 -8.07 3.78 2.82
CA ARG A 86 -7.86 5.12 2.28
C ARG A 86 -7.88 6.20 3.36
N GLN A 87 -8.85 6.14 4.28
CA GLN A 87 -8.94 7.08 5.40
C GLN A 87 -7.69 7.06 6.31
N LEU A 88 -6.92 5.97 6.35
CA LEU A 88 -5.68 5.91 7.12
C LEU A 88 -4.51 6.63 6.44
N LEU A 89 -4.61 6.91 5.14
CA LEU A 89 -3.63 7.68 4.37
C LEU A 89 -3.81 9.20 4.53
N GLU A 90 -4.99 9.60 4.99
CA GLU A 90 -5.46 10.99 5.09
C GLU A 90 -5.44 11.54 6.52
N ARG A 91 -5.31 10.66 7.53
CA ARG A 91 -5.20 10.98 8.96
C ARG A 91 -3.73 11.13 9.40
#